data_AF-A0A9J7AY11-F1
#
_entry.id   AF-A0A9J7AY11-F1
#
_cell.length_a   1.000
_cell.length_b   1.000
_cell.length_c   1.000
_cell.angle_alpha   90.00
_cell.angle_beta   90.00
_cell.angle_gamma   90.00
#
_symmetry.space_group_name_H-M   'P 1'
#
loop_
_entity.id
_entity.type
_entity.pdbx_description
1 polymer ?
#
loop_
_entity_poly.entity_id
_entity_poly.type
_entity_poly.pdbx_seq_one_letter_code
_entity_poly.pdbx_strand_id
1 'polypeptide(L)'
;MLNVSAVIPALNEAATIKSAVSSLLSVGSVNDVVVAVDCATSDDTADIARSAGARVVFSAAPGLGNTFRAGINAAHNDVIFRTDGDIDQVPARWVEDSVKRYEAGARLVKTFWDHSRKPRLSTLLIVLPAIRRFFPDLAFLKQPISGIYLFNRMDIATERLRDDMGADLDLVFQIHRRGLAIDQVEIDPIFDRQKTVYQVAVTAEQVLNTILDYAETRARFGDLLLVMAHADDAEIWSGGTVLVHAMHGCAVDLVLLTGNDIRHREAECASARIPNHTLWPLEYRSFSDIDVDAASSKVSELIISRRPGTLITHHPQDIHPEHQMCANIVHHAILKTPREYCDVRLLYCDTYNSVLRTGQSFSPDYFVDISSVADEKRELIRIFESQNHEYYNQMTVHQEKLNGFRAGVHRAEGYETARFHKLNRAPQRVLHSIRSL
;
A
#
# COMPACT_ATOMS: atom_id res chain seq x y z
N MET A 1 2.92 -7.14 29.93
CA MET A 1 3.46 -5.88 29.39
C MET A 1 3.90 -6.15 27.97
N LEU A 2 3.63 -5.22 27.06
CA LEU A 2 4.16 -5.30 25.69
C LEU A 2 5.68 -5.30 25.73
N ASN A 3 6.30 -6.21 24.98
CA ASN A 3 7.75 -6.31 24.87
C ASN A 3 8.23 -5.49 23.67
N VAL A 4 9.10 -4.51 23.91
CA VAL A 4 9.62 -3.61 22.88
C VAL A 4 11.11 -3.81 22.67
N SER A 5 11.54 -3.91 21.41
CA SER A 5 12.93 -3.76 21.02
C SER A 5 13.19 -2.32 20.60
N ALA A 6 14.10 -1.62 21.27
CA ALA A 6 14.58 -0.33 20.81
C ALA A 6 15.67 -0.52 19.75
N VAL A 7 15.56 0.15 18.61
CA VAL A 7 16.51 0.07 17.51
C VAL A 7 17.10 1.45 17.22
N ILE A 8 18.42 1.55 17.25
CA ILE A 8 19.17 2.80 17.04
C ILE A 8 20.12 2.62 15.84
N PRO A 9 19.79 3.15 14.66
CA PRO A 9 20.76 3.29 13.57
C PRO A 9 21.81 4.35 13.95
N ALA A 10 23.09 4.03 13.79
CA ALA A 10 24.18 4.90 14.19
C ALA A 10 25.28 4.99 13.13
N LEU A 11 25.76 6.21 12.87
CA LEU A 11 26.92 6.52 12.04
C LEU A 11 27.75 7.60 12.73
N ASN A 12 28.88 7.22 13.33
CA ASN A 12 29.75 8.11 14.09
C ASN A 12 29.03 8.90 15.21
N GLU A 13 28.43 8.16 16.14
CA GLU A 13 27.63 8.67 17.26
C GLU A 13 28.26 8.36 18.63
N ALA A 14 29.59 8.24 18.71
CA ALA A 14 30.31 7.94 19.94
C ALA A 14 29.99 8.92 21.09
N ALA A 15 29.66 10.17 20.77
CA ALA A 15 29.37 11.22 21.75
C ALA A 15 28.03 11.02 22.50
N THR A 16 27.02 10.45 21.86
CA THR A 16 25.62 10.42 22.35
C THR A 16 25.12 9.00 22.62
N ILE A 17 25.64 7.99 21.93
CA ILE A 17 25.09 6.64 21.91
C ILE A 17 24.99 6.00 23.30
N LYS A 18 25.95 6.28 24.20
CA LYS A 18 25.95 5.74 25.58
C LYS A 18 24.70 6.18 26.35
N SER A 19 24.37 7.46 26.27
CA SER A 19 23.26 8.05 27.02
C SER A 19 21.91 7.63 26.43
N ALA A 20 21.81 7.55 25.09
CA ALA A 20 20.65 7.00 24.41
C ALA A 20 20.34 5.55 24.85
N VAL A 21 21.36 4.67 24.84
CA VAL A 21 21.23 3.27 25.27
C VAL A 21 20.84 3.17 26.73
N SER A 22 21.53 3.92 27.60
CA SER A 22 21.24 3.91 29.04
C SER A 22 19.82 4.38 29.35
N SER A 23 19.34 5.40 28.63
CA SER A 23 17.96 5.90 28.75
C SER A 23 16.94 4.83 28.37
N LEU A 24 17.14 4.15 27.24
CA LEU A 24 16.24 3.12 26.75
C LEU A 24 16.21 1.88 27.65
N LEU A 25 17.35 1.42 28.15
CA LEU A 25 17.43 0.30 29.09
C LEU A 25 16.74 0.58 30.43
N SER A 26 16.55 1.85 30.79
CA SER A 26 15.83 2.23 32.01
C SER A 26 14.30 2.14 31.87
N VAL A 27 13.78 1.97 30.65
CA VAL A 27 12.34 1.93 30.38
C VAL A 27 11.81 0.50 30.57
N GLY A 28 10.84 0.31 31.47
CA GLY A 28 10.35 -1.03 31.83
C GLY A 28 9.72 -1.85 30.68
N SER A 29 9.22 -1.21 29.62
CA SER A 29 8.69 -1.88 28.43
C SER A 29 9.76 -2.26 27.40
N VAL A 30 10.97 -1.72 27.51
CA VAL A 30 12.10 -2.00 26.62
C VAL A 30 12.94 -3.12 27.23
N ASN A 31 12.99 -4.27 26.55
CA ASN A 31 13.75 -5.43 27.03
C ASN A 31 14.84 -5.90 26.06
N ASP A 32 15.00 -5.19 24.94
CA ASP A 32 16.05 -5.40 23.96
C ASP A 32 16.44 -4.03 23.39
N VAL A 33 17.72 -3.69 23.42
CA VAL A 33 18.26 -2.47 22.81
C VAL A 33 19.29 -2.90 21.78
N VAL A 34 19.01 -2.61 20.52
CA VAL A 34 19.85 -2.93 19.38
C VAL A 34 20.40 -1.64 18.80
N VAL A 35 21.73 -1.51 18.80
CA VAL A 35 22.43 -0.46 18.07
C VAL A 35 22.93 -1.07 16.76
N ALA A 36 22.34 -0.64 15.66
CA ALA A 36 22.82 -1.00 14.33
C ALA A 36 23.84 0.03 13.88
N VAL A 37 25.08 -0.40 13.70
CA VAL A 37 26.22 0.46 13.35
C VAL A 37 26.45 0.38 11.85
N ASP A 38 26.41 1.53 11.20
CA ASP A 38 26.73 1.63 9.78
C ASP A 38 28.19 1.20 9.56
N CYS A 39 28.44 0.37 8.55
CA CYS A 39 29.79 -0.09 8.22
C CYS A 39 30.78 1.03 7.82
N ALA A 40 30.30 2.23 7.51
CA ALA A 40 31.11 3.43 7.28
C ALA A 40 31.48 4.18 8.58
N THR A 41 31.11 3.66 9.76
CA THR A 41 31.51 4.21 11.06
C THR A 41 33.01 4.05 11.28
N SER A 42 33.65 5.13 11.74
CA SER A 42 35.10 5.23 11.95
C SER A 42 35.50 5.57 13.39
N ASP A 43 34.52 5.79 14.27
CA ASP A 43 34.73 6.10 15.68
C ASP A 43 34.37 4.92 16.60
N ASP A 44 34.46 5.14 17.92
CA ASP A 44 34.23 4.11 18.93
C ASP A 44 32.74 3.82 19.21
N THR A 45 31.81 4.22 18.33
CA THR A 45 30.34 4.05 18.54
C THR A 45 29.98 2.63 18.94
N ALA A 46 30.53 1.62 18.26
CA ALA A 46 30.21 0.22 18.49
C ALA A 46 30.64 -0.24 19.90
N ASP A 47 31.86 0.11 20.32
CA ASP A 47 32.40 -0.33 21.60
C ASP A 47 31.71 0.38 22.77
N ILE A 48 31.41 1.67 22.59
CA ILE A 48 30.64 2.44 23.57
C ILE A 48 29.24 1.87 23.73
N ALA A 49 28.55 1.54 22.63
CA ALA A 49 27.22 0.92 22.67
C ALA A 49 27.22 -0.44 23.40
N ARG A 50 28.22 -1.31 23.13
CA ARG A 50 28.37 -2.59 23.84
C ARG A 50 28.61 -2.37 25.34
N SER A 51 29.48 -1.43 25.70
CA SER A 51 29.78 -1.12 27.10
C SER A 51 28.57 -0.58 27.87
N ALA A 52 27.64 0.06 27.15
CA ALA A 52 26.37 0.56 27.70
C ALA A 52 25.30 -0.53 27.84
N GLY A 53 25.57 -1.76 27.38
CA GLY A 53 24.65 -2.90 27.48
C GLY A 53 23.75 -3.12 26.26
N ALA A 54 23.97 -2.39 25.16
CA ALA A 54 23.26 -2.65 23.92
C ALA A 54 23.85 -3.85 23.17
N ARG A 55 22.98 -4.52 22.41
CA ARG A 55 23.40 -5.47 21.38
C ARG A 55 23.79 -4.72 20.13
N VAL A 56 24.99 -4.99 19.63
CA VAL A 56 25.54 -4.27 18.47
C VAL A 56 25.57 -5.18 17.25
N VAL A 57 25.00 -4.70 16.15
CA VAL A 57 25.04 -5.35 14.83
C VAL A 57 25.59 -4.37 13.80
N PHE A 58 26.24 -4.87 12.75
CA PHE A 58 26.75 -4.03 11.66
C PHE A 58 25.88 -4.16 10.43
N SER A 59 25.69 -3.06 9.71
CA SER A 59 25.09 -3.09 8.38
C SER A 59 26.03 -3.77 7.38
N ALA A 60 25.47 -4.49 6.40
CA ALA A 60 26.26 -5.11 5.34
C ALA A 60 26.77 -4.10 4.28
N ALA A 61 26.11 -2.94 4.20
CA ALA A 61 26.43 -1.86 3.29
C ALA A 61 26.15 -0.51 3.98
N PRO A 62 26.80 0.59 3.54
CA PRO A 62 26.52 1.92 4.09
C PRO A 62 25.10 2.37 3.80
N GLY A 63 24.57 3.29 4.61
CA GLY A 63 23.27 3.91 4.40
C GLY A 63 22.29 3.70 5.56
N LEU A 64 21.42 4.70 5.76
CA LEU A 64 20.44 4.69 6.85
C LEU A 64 19.48 3.50 6.73
N GLY A 65 19.00 3.18 5.53
CA GLY A 65 18.05 2.09 5.32
C GLY A 65 18.69 0.72 5.55
N ASN A 66 19.91 0.51 5.06
CA ASN A 66 20.66 -0.72 5.30
C ASN A 66 20.97 -0.92 6.79
N THR A 67 21.36 0.16 7.47
CA THR A 67 21.64 0.13 8.91
C THR A 67 20.37 -0.11 9.72
N PHE A 68 19.28 0.58 9.40
CA PHE A 68 18.00 0.37 10.09
C PHE A 68 17.43 -1.03 9.85
N ARG A 69 17.51 -1.55 8.62
CA ARG A 69 17.13 -2.94 8.27
C ARG A 69 17.90 -3.96 9.09
N ALA A 70 19.22 -3.80 9.23
CA ALA A 70 20.03 -4.68 10.06
C ALA A 70 19.57 -4.68 11.52
N GLY A 71 19.22 -3.50 12.05
CA GLY A 71 18.66 -3.37 13.40
C GLY A 71 17.31 -4.05 13.58
N ILE A 72 16.37 -3.87 12.64
CA ILE A 72 15.04 -4.51 12.68
C ILE A 72 15.17 -6.03 12.59
N ASN A 73 16.03 -6.54 11.70
CA ASN A 73 16.23 -7.97 11.52
C ASN A 73 16.91 -8.61 12.74
N ALA A 74 17.75 -7.85 13.44
CA ALA A 74 18.38 -8.29 14.66
C ALA A 74 17.42 -8.25 15.87
N ALA A 75 16.44 -7.35 15.90
CA ALA A 75 15.53 -7.17 17.04
C ALA A 75 14.81 -8.47 17.45
N HIS A 76 14.72 -8.70 18.76
CA HIS A 76 14.05 -9.89 19.30
C HIS A 76 12.53 -9.80 19.24
N ASN A 77 11.96 -8.60 19.40
CA ASN A 77 10.52 -8.40 19.45
C ASN A 77 9.99 -7.86 18.12
N ASP A 78 8.70 -8.07 17.87
CA ASP A 78 8.04 -7.55 16.69
C ASP A 78 7.71 -6.05 16.79
N VAL A 79 7.51 -5.55 18.01
CA VAL A 79 7.30 -4.12 18.26
C VAL A 79 8.64 -3.42 18.43
N ILE A 80 8.91 -2.49 17.52
CA ILE A 80 10.15 -1.74 17.43
C ILE A 80 9.90 -0.29 17.84
N PHE A 81 10.71 0.22 18.77
CA PHE A 81 10.85 1.66 19.02
C PHE A 81 12.14 2.15 18.36
N ARG A 82 12.03 2.95 17.31
CA ARG A 82 13.18 3.59 16.68
C ARG A 82 13.50 4.90 17.38
N THR A 83 14.79 5.19 17.56
CA THR A 83 15.30 6.53 17.84
C THR A 83 16.59 6.79 17.04
N ASP A 84 16.95 8.05 16.84
CA ASP A 84 18.23 8.43 16.21
C ASP A 84 19.39 8.30 17.22
N GLY A 85 20.59 7.97 16.70
CA GLY A 85 21.81 7.82 17.51
C GLY A 85 22.42 9.14 17.99
N ASP A 86 22.03 10.29 17.40
CA ASP A 86 22.51 11.62 17.76
C ASP A 86 21.68 12.31 18.85
N ILE A 87 20.78 11.56 19.50
CA ILE A 87 19.93 12.03 20.60
C ILE A 87 20.58 11.66 21.93
N ASP A 88 20.88 12.67 22.76
CA ASP A 88 21.54 12.47 24.05
C ASP A 88 20.63 11.78 25.09
N GLN A 89 19.37 12.21 25.22
CA GLN A 89 18.44 11.60 26.18
C GLN A 89 17.13 11.20 25.51
N VAL A 90 16.67 9.98 25.85
CA VAL A 90 15.39 9.43 25.40
C VAL A 90 14.50 9.23 26.63
N PRO A 91 13.70 10.24 27.02
CA PRO A 91 12.81 10.14 28.17
C PRO A 91 11.89 8.92 28.09
N ALA A 92 11.74 8.19 29.20
CA ALA A 92 10.90 6.98 29.27
C ALA A 92 9.47 7.21 28.74
N ARG A 93 8.91 8.40 29.01
CA ARG A 93 7.57 8.78 28.57
C ARG A 93 7.39 8.74 27.05
N TRP A 94 8.44 8.99 26.25
CA TRP A 94 8.33 8.90 24.79
C TRP A 94 7.98 7.48 24.35
N VAL A 95 8.60 6.49 25.00
CA VAL A 95 8.34 5.07 24.72
C VAL A 95 7.01 4.65 25.33
N GLU A 96 6.78 4.97 26.60
CA GLU A 96 5.58 4.54 27.34
C GLU A 96 4.29 5.10 26.74
N ASP A 97 4.27 6.39 26.35
CA ASP A 97 3.11 6.98 25.70
C ASP A 97 2.91 6.41 24.30
N SER A 98 3.99 6.07 23.60
CA SER A 98 3.90 5.37 22.31
C SER A 98 3.31 3.97 22.46
N VAL A 99 3.72 3.24 23.50
CA VAL A 99 3.17 1.91 23.84
C VAL A 99 1.68 2.01 24.15
N LYS A 100 1.24 3.02 24.92
CA LYS A 100 -0.19 3.24 25.21
C LYS A 100 -1.01 3.45 23.94
N ARG A 101 -0.52 4.23 22.97
CA ARG A 101 -1.21 4.42 21.67
C ARG A 101 -1.25 3.14 20.84
N TYR A 102 -0.17 2.36 20.87
CA TYR A 102 -0.13 1.06 20.19
C TYR A 102 -1.12 0.06 20.79
N GLU A 103 -1.17 -0.04 22.12
CA GLU A 103 -2.14 -0.89 22.83
C GLU A 103 -3.60 -0.42 22.61
N ALA A 104 -3.81 0.87 22.30
CA ALA A 104 -5.11 1.41 21.90
C ALA A 104 -5.48 1.13 20.42
N GLY A 105 -4.63 0.44 19.66
CA GLY A 105 -4.92 -0.03 18.29
C GLY A 105 -4.07 0.61 17.20
N ALA A 106 -3.22 1.59 17.51
CA ALA A 106 -2.29 2.14 16.52
C ALA A 106 -1.24 1.09 16.10
N ARG A 107 -0.87 1.10 14.82
CA ARG A 107 0.17 0.23 14.24
C ARG A 107 1.47 0.96 13.95
N LEU A 108 1.37 2.29 13.80
CA LEU A 108 2.48 3.23 13.82
C LEU A 108 2.16 4.37 14.78
N VAL A 109 3.12 4.70 15.65
CA VAL A 109 3.04 5.85 16.55
C VAL A 109 4.20 6.77 16.29
N LYS A 110 3.96 7.86 15.56
CA LYS A 110 4.96 8.90 15.30
C LYS A 110 5.12 9.80 16.52
N THR A 111 6.30 10.37 16.70
CA THR A 111 6.48 11.45 17.67
C THR A 111 6.44 12.81 16.98
N PHE A 112 5.97 13.84 17.69
CA PHE A 112 6.03 15.22 17.23
C PHE A 112 6.33 16.19 18.38
N TRP A 113 6.78 17.39 18.04
CA TRP A 113 6.87 18.53 18.94
C TRP A 113 6.35 19.77 18.22
N ASP A 114 6.11 20.84 18.97
CA ASP A 114 5.70 22.12 18.41
C ASP A 114 6.82 22.74 17.55
N HIS A 115 6.53 22.95 16.26
CA HIS A 115 7.42 23.60 15.30
C HIS A 115 7.81 25.02 15.70
N SER A 116 6.98 25.72 16.49
CA SER A 116 7.30 27.05 17.01
C SER A 116 8.52 27.04 17.95
N ARG A 117 8.74 25.92 18.64
CA ARG A 117 9.86 25.73 19.57
C ARG A 117 11.12 25.27 18.84
N LYS A 118 10.97 24.40 17.83
CA LYS A 118 12.07 23.96 16.97
C LYS A 118 11.59 23.63 15.56
N PRO A 119 11.72 24.56 14.59
CA PRO A 119 11.25 24.35 13.23
C PRO A 119 12.14 23.35 12.47
N ARG A 120 11.51 22.54 11.62
CA ARG A 120 12.20 21.68 10.64
C ARG A 120 11.85 22.15 9.23
N LEU A 121 12.81 22.82 8.59
CA LEU A 121 12.57 23.49 7.30
C LEU A 121 12.05 22.55 6.22
N SER A 122 12.67 21.38 6.04
CA SER A 122 12.21 20.38 5.07
C SER A 122 10.78 19.91 5.37
N THR A 123 10.47 19.62 6.64
CA THR A 123 9.12 19.24 7.07
C THR A 123 8.09 20.31 6.72
N LEU A 124 8.37 21.56 7.10
CA LEU A 124 7.41 22.67 6.96
C LEU A 124 7.21 23.12 5.51
N LEU A 125 8.28 23.18 4.73
CA LEU A 125 8.27 23.79 3.41
C LEU A 125 8.00 22.79 2.28
N ILE A 126 8.32 21.51 2.48
CA ILE A 126 8.23 20.49 1.43
C ILE A 126 7.27 19.37 1.85
N VAL A 127 7.53 18.73 2.98
CA VAL A 127 6.82 17.48 3.35
C VAL A 127 5.36 17.72 3.66
N LEU A 128 5.03 18.65 4.57
CA LEU A 128 3.64 18.90 4.96
C LEU A 128 2.78 19.45 3.80
N PRO A 129 3.25 20.40 2.98
CA PRO A 129 2.52 20.82 1.78
C PRO A 129 2.27 19.67 0.80
N ALA A 130 3.28 18.84 0.55
CA ALA A 130 3.16 17.70 -0.36
C ALA A 130 2.20 16.62 0.18
N ILE A 131 2.29 16.26 1.46
CA ILE A 131 1.35 15.33 2.11
C ILE A 131 -0.08 15.86 2.01
N ARG A 132 -0.35 17.14 2.34
CA ARG A 132 -1.69 17.71 2.21
C ARG A 132 -2.24 17.64 0.78
N ARG A 133 -1.36 17.72 -0.22
CA ARG A 133 -1.75 17.70 -1.64
C ARG A 133 -2.04 16.31 -2.17
N PHE A 134 -1.23 15.32 -1.80
CA PHE A 134 -1.26 13.97 -2.38
C PHE A 134 -1.86 12.91 -1.45
N PHE A 135 -1.79 13.12 -0.13
CA PHE A 135 -2.20 12.18 0.90
C PHE A 135 -2.94 12.93 2.03
N PRO A 136 -4.11 13.53 1.76
CA PRO A 136 -4.83 14.35 2.73
C PRO A 136 -5.17 13.61 4.03
N ASP A 137 -5.35 12.29 3.98
CA ASP A 137 -5.61 11.44 5.16
C ASP A 137 -4.42 11.40 6.13
N LEU A 138 -3.21 11.73 5.68
CA LEU A 138 -2.00 11.85 6.49
C LEU A 138 -1.70 13.29 6.94
N ALA A 139 -2.53 14.27 6.56
CA ALA A 139 -2.28 15.69 6.83
C ALA A 139 -2.26 16.05 8.33
N PHE A 140 -2.76 15.17 9.19
CA PHE A 140 -2.73 15.33 10.65
C PHE A 140 -1.33 15.10 11.26
N LEU A 141 -0.41 14.45 10.54
CA LEU A 141 0.95 14.20 11.00
C LEU A 141 1.74 15.50 11.09
N LYS A 142 2.25 15.82 12.28
CA LYS A 142 3.02 17.05 12.51
C LYS A 142 4.50 16.93 12.16
N GLN A 143 5.10 15.76 12.39
CA GLN A 143 6.51 15.46 12.10
C GLN A 143 6.63 14.10 11.37
N PRO A 144 6.16 13.99 10.11
CA PRO A 144 6.14 12.72 9.38
C PRO A 144 7.53 12.08 9.19
N ILE A 145 8.58 12.89 9.06
CA ILE A 145 9.97 12.44 8.86
C ILE A 145 10.79 12.36 10.17
N SER A 146 10.15 12.36 11.35
CA SER A 146 10.91 12.27 12.61
C SER A 146 11.61 10.92 12.79
N GLY A 147 12.80 11.00 13.40
CA GLY A 147 13.67 9.93 13.89
C GLY A 147 13.07 8.87 14.80
N ILE A 148 11.94 9.23 15.42
CA ILE A 148 11.51 8.62 16.67
C ILE A 148 10.05 8.18 16.54
N TYR A 149 9.83 6.88 16.63
CA TYR A 149 8.50 6.29 16.49
C TYR A 149 8.47 4.83 16.92
N LEU A 150 7.27 4.32 17.17
CA LEU A 150 7.00 2.92 17.47
C LEU A 150 6.18 2.28 16.35
N PHE A 151 6.53 1.06 15.94
CA PHE A 151 5.78 0.31 14.92
C PHE A 151 5.92 -1.20 15.12
N ASN A 152 5.10 -1.99 14.43
CA ASN A 152 5.27 -3.45 14.36
C ASN A 152 5.97 -3.84 13.05
N ARG A 153 7.08 -4.58 13.13
CA ARG A 153 7.88 -4.98 11.96
C ARG A 153 7.10 -5.85 10.96
N MET A 154 6.09 -6.58 11.42
CA MET A 154 5.24 -7.42 10.56
C MET A 154 4.29 -6.59 9.68
N ASP A 155 4.14 -5.31 9.97
CA ASP A 155 3.28 -4.40 9.22
C ASP A 155 4.00 -3.76 8.01
N ILE A 156 5.30 -4.00 7.85
CA ILE A 156 6.12 -3.41 6.79
C ILE A 156 6.89 -4.49 6.02
N ALA A 157 7.30 -4.14 4.79
CA ALA A 157 8.24 -4.93 4.01
C ALA A 157 9.67 -4.47 4.32
N THR A 158 10.27 -4.99 5.38
CA THR A 158 11.60 -4.58 5.87
C THR A 158 12.70 -4.66 4.81
N GLU A 159 12.65 -5.69 3.96
CA GLU A 159 13.60 -5.89 2.86
C GLU A 159 13.49 -4.84 1.74
N ARG A 160 12.38 -4.09 1.68
CA ARG A 160 12.14 -3.04 0.68
C ARG A 160 12.29 -1.62 1.23
N LEU A 161 12.71 -1.46 2.49
CA LEU A 161 12.96 -0.14 3.07
C LEU A 161 13.95 0.64 2.22
N ARG A 162 13.62 1.91 1.93
CA ARG A 162 14.51 2.80 1.18
C ARG A 162 15.82 3.02 1.93
N ASP A 163 16.90 3.22 1.17
CA ASP A 163 18.23 3.50 1.68
C ASP A 163 18.64 4.97 1.45
N ASP A 164 17.70 5.87 1.72
CA ASP A 164 17.87 7.32 1.62
C ASP A 164 17.18 8.02 2.81
N MET A 165 17.21 9.36 2.85
CA MET A 165 16.54 10.13 3.91
C MET A 165 15.00 10.03 3.87
N GLY A 166 14.43 9.32 2.89
CA GLY A 166 13.01 9.00 2.78
C GLY A 166 12.59 7.74 3.53
N ALA A 167 13.53 6.95 4.08
CA ALA A 167 13.25 5.66 4.74
C ALA A 167 12.14 5.73 5.80
N ASP A 168 12.12 6.80 6.59
CA ASP A 168 11.12 6.98 7.65
C ASP A 168 9.74 7.32 7.14
N LEU A 169 9.69 8.04 6.02
CA LEU A 169 8.45 8.38 5.37
C LEU A 169 7.92 7.20 4.54
N ASP A 170 8.81 6.42 3.95
CA ASP A 170 8.49 5.16 3.29
C ASP A 170 7.72 4.23 4.25
N LEU A 171 8.20 4.09 5.49
CA LEU A 171 7.51 3.32 6.54
C LEU A 171 6.09 3.85 6.82
N VAL A 172 5.92 5.17 6.94
CA VAL A 172 4.59 5.80 7.10
C VAL A 172 3.67 5.40 5.95
N PHE A 173 4.17 5.48 4.71
CA PHE A 173 3.36 5.15 3.55
C PHE A 173 3.07 3.65 3.39
N GLN A 174 3.99 2.77 3.76
CA GLN A 174 3.75 1.33 3.77
C GLN A 174 2.60 0.97 4.72
N ILE A 175 2.59 1.54 5.93
CA ILE A 175 1.54 1.30 6.93
C ILE A 175 0.22 1.95 6.48
N HIS A 176 0.26 3.17 5.96
CA HIS A 176 -0.92 3.87 5.44
C HIS A 176 -1.60 3.10 4.29
N ARG A 177 -0.81 2.56 3.35
CA ARG A 177 -1.32 1.77 2.22
C ARG A 177 -2.03 0.49 2.64
N ARG A 178 -1.64 -0.09 3.76
CA ARG A 178 -2.32 -1.26 4.35
C ARG A 178 -3.60 -0.88 5.10
N GLY A 179 -3.98 0.39 5.14
CA GLY A 179 -5.15 0.88 5.89
C GLY A 179 -5.00 0.75 7.40
N LEU A 180 -3.77 0.57 7.90
CA LEU A 180 -3.50 0.38 9.31
C LEU A 180 -3.49 1.73 10.05
N ALA A 181 -3.95 1.72 11.30
CA ALA A 181 -4.08 2.93 12.10
C ALA A 181 -2.72 3.58 12.42
N ILE A 182 -2.62 4.89 12.19
CA ILE A 182 -1.44 5.71 12.50
C ILE A 182 -1.85 6.75 13.53
N ASP A 183 -1.10 6.88 14.62
CA ASP A 183 -1.30 7.89 15.66
C ASP A 183 0.01 8.62 15.99
N GLN A 184 -0.05 9.62 16.87
CA GLN A 184 1.10 10.42 17.25
C GLN A 184 1.12 10.80 18.73
N VAL A 185 2.33 10.91 19.29
CA VAL A 185 2.57 11.38 20.67
C VAL A 185 3.42 12.63 20.67
N GLU A 186 3.10 13.55 21.58
CA GLU A 186 3.88 14.77 21.76
C GLU A 186 5.12 14.47 22.61
N ILE A 187 6.27 14.97 22.16
CA ILE A 187 7.56 14.86 22.85
C ILE A 187 8.18 16.25 23.04
N ASP A 188 9.25 16.31 23.84
CA ASP A 188 10.04 17.53 23.97
C ASP A 188 10.73 17.88 22.64
N PRO A 189 11.01 19.17 22.36
CA PRO A 189 11.85 19.55 21.24
C PRO A 189 13.21 18.85 21.30
N ILE A 190 13.53 18.08 20.26
CA ILE A 190 14.79 17.33 20.16
C ILE A 190 15.91 18.30 19.80
N PHE A 191 17.01 18.37 20.54
CA PHE A 191 18.20 19.14 20.17
C PHE A 191 19.29 18.22 19.63
N ASP A 192 19.39 18.14 18.30
CA ASP A 192 20.31 17.31 17.52
C ASP A 192 21.35 18.17 16.77
N ARG A 193 22.24 17.50 16.02
CA ARG A 193 23.28 18.16 15.22
C ARG A 193 22.63 19.06 14.15
N GLN A 194 23.02 20.35 14.14
CA GLN A 194 22.49 21.28 13.13
C GLN A 194 23.02 20.97 11.74
N LYS A 195 22.09 20.78 10.79
CA LYS A 195 22.40 20.61 9.36
C LYS A 195 22.57 21.96 8.68
N THR A 196 23.51 22.03 7.75
CA THR A 196 23.64 23.16 6.82
C THR A 196 22.42 23.21 5.89
N VAL A 197 22.16 24.39 5.30
CA VAL A 197 21.07 24.55 4.31
C VAL A 197 21.21 23.57 3.15
N TYR A 198 22.44 23.29 2.70
CA TYR A 198 22.71 22.32 1.63
C TYR A 198 22.31 20.89 2.03
N GLN A 199 22.68 20.45 3.24
CA GLN A 199 22.27 19.14 3.75
C GLN A 199 20.75 19.03 3.93
N VAL A 200 20.09 20.13 4.32
CA VAL A 200 18.62 20.20 4.38
C VAL A 200 18.00 20.07 3.00
N ALA A 201 18.57 20.71 1.98
CA ALA A 201 18.08 20.63 0.60
C ALA A 201 18.16 19.20 0.04
N VAL A 202 19.29 18.50 0.24
CA VAL A 202 19.45 17.09 -0.16
C VAL A 202 18.42 16.20 0.54
N THR A 203 18.21 16.40 1.85
CA THR A 203 17.18 15.68 2.61
C THR A 203 15.78 15.95 2.04
N ALA A 204 15.49 17.21 1.72
CA ALA A 204 14.19 17.61 1.21
C ALA A 204 13.88 17.01 -0.16
N GLU A 205 14.88 16.94 -1.06
CA GLU A 205 14.74 16.31 -2.37
C GLU A 205 14.45 14.80 -2.24
N GLN A 206 15.24 14.07 -1.46
CA GLN A 206 15.04 12.62 -1.28
C GLN A 206 13.66 12.28 -0.68
N VAL A 207 13.23 13.07 0.31
CA VAL A 207 11.91 12.91 0.90
C VAL A 207 10.80 13.28 -0.09
N LEU A 208 10.96 14.35 -0.86
CA LEU A 208 9.98 14.72 -1.89
C LEU A 208 9.86 13.63 -2.95
N ASN A 209 10.98 13.06 -3.41
CA ASN A 209 10.98 11.95 -4.36
C ASN A 209 10.24 10.74 -3.79
N THR A 210 10.39 10.44 -2.50
CA THR A 210 9.61 9.39 -1.85
C THR A 210 8.10 9.66 -1.92
N ILE A 211 7.67 10.91 -1.67
CA ILE A 211 6.26 11.29 -1.77
C ILE A 211 5.77 11.17 -3.22
N LEU A 212 6.55 11.64 -4.19
CA LEU A 212 6.22 11.59 -5.61
C LEU A 212 6.16 10.16 -6.12
N ASP A 213 7.12 9.30 -5.79
CA ASP A 213 7.11 7.88 -6.16
C ASP A 213 5.80 7.22 -5.70
N TYR A 214 5.37 7.49 -4.46
CA TYR A 214 4.12 6.96 -3.93
C TYR A 214 2.89 7.55 -4.61
N ALA A 215 2.90 8.85 -4.92
CA ALA A 215 1.80 9.55 -5.59
C ALA A 215 1.65 9.12 -7.05
N GLU A 216 2.76 9.04 -7.79
CA GLU A 216 2.82 8.57 -9.17
C GLU A 216 2.42 7.11 -9.28
N THR A 217 2.86 6.26 -8.34
CA THR A 217 2.44 4.85 -8.31
C THR A 217 0.93 4.76 -8.10
N ARG A 218 0.36 5.50 -7.14
CA ARG A 218 -1.10 5.54 -6.93
C ARG A 218 -1.83 6.06 -8.18
N ALA A 219 -1.31 7.09 -8.84
CA ALA A 219 -1.89 7.64 -10.06
C ALA A 219 -1.80 6.66 -11.26
N ARG A 220 -0.73 5.86 -11.33
CA ARG A 220 -0.51 4.87 -12.40
C ARG A 220 -1.50 3.70 -12.32
N PHE A 221 -1.76 3.20 -11.12
CA PHE A 221 -2.75 2.14 -10.90
C PHE A 221 -4.18 2.71 -10.98
N GLY A 222 -4.42 3.83 -10.28
CA GLY A 222 -5.75 4.42 -10.16
C GLY A 222 -6.72 3.58 -9.33
N ASP A 223 -7.84 4.19 -8.94
CA ASP A 223 -8.91 3.48 -8.23
C ASP A 223 -9.52 2.41 -9.14
N LEU A 224 -9.92 1.30 -8.54
CA LEU A 224 -10.29 0.08 -9.23
C LEU A 224 -11.76 -0.25 -8.95
N LEU A 225 -12.55 -0.40 -10.01
CA LEU A 225 -13.92 -0.91 -9.94
C LEU A 225 -13.97 -2.28 -10.62
N LEU A 226 -14.39 -3.32 -9.92
CA LEU A 226 -14.63 -4.64 -10.49
C LEU A 226 -16.13 -4.88 -10.51
N VAL A 227 -16.67 -5.28 -11.66
CA VAL A 227 -18.07 -5.70 -11.79
C VAL A 227 -18.08 -7.15 -12.22
N MET A 228 -18.46 -8.01 -11.28
CA MET A 228 -18.35 -9.46 -11.40
C MET A 228 -19.72 -10.12 -11.30
N ALA A 229 -19.85 -11.23 -12.03
CA ALA A 229 -21.10 -11.97 -12.10
C ALA A 229 -21.46 -12.61 -10.76
N HIS A 230 -20.47 -13.19 -10.09
CA HIS A 230 -20.61 -13.92 -8.84
C HIS A 230 -19.63 -13.50 -7.76
N ALA A 231 -19.86 -13.98 -6.55
CA ALA A 231 -19.17 -13.58 -5.33
C ALA A 231 -17.66 -13.89 -5.26
N ASP A 232 -17.19 -14.95 -5.92
CA ASP A 232 -15.80 -15.45 -5.93
C ASP A 232 -15.01 -15.04 -7.18
N ASP A 233 -15.68 -14.49 -8.18
CA ASP A 233 -15.09 -14.13 -9.47
C ASP A 233 -13.96 -13.09 -9.32
N ALA A 234 -14.12 -12.13 -8.40
CA ALA A 234 -13.11 -11.08 -8.21
C ALA A 234 -11.76 -11.68 -7.78
N GLU A 235 -11.78 -12.62 -6.83
CA GLU A 235 -10.62 -13.29 -6.28
C GLU A 235 -9.99 -14.26 -7.30
N ILE A 236 -10.82 -15.01 -8.03
CA ILE A 236 -10.36 -15.97 -9.04
C ILE A 236 -9.66 -15.22 -10.18
N TRP A 237 -10.35 -14.26 -10.80
CA TRP A 237 -9.92 -13.66 -12.04
C TRP A 237 -9.00 -12.46 -11.85
N SER A 238 -9.02 -11.80 -10.70
CA SER A 238 -8.31 -10.52 -10.49
C SER A 238 -7.85 -10.28 -9.04
N GLY A 239 -7.81 -11.30 -8.18
CA GLY A 239 -7.48 -11.12 -6.77
C GLY A 239 -6.09 -10.55 -6.52
N GLY A 240 -5.11 -10.87 -7.39
CA GLY A 240 -3.77 -10.32 -7.29
C GLY A 240 -3.75 -8.84 -7.67
N THR A 241 -4.44 -8.46 -8.74
CA THR A 241 -4.58 -7.06 -9.18
C THR A 241 -5.33 -6.22 -8.14
N VAL A 242 -6.38 -6.77 -7.55
CA VAL A 242 -7.10 -6.16 -6.41
C VAL A 242 -6.13 -5.86 -5.27
N LEU A 243 -5.35 -6.85 -4.84
CA LEU A 243 -4.37 -6.68 -3.77
C LEU A 243 -3.28 -5.67 -4.14
N VAL A 244 -2.77 -5.67 -5.37
CA VAL A 244 -1.78 -4.69 -5.85
C VAL A 244 -2.32 -3.26 -5.80
N HIS A 245 -3.54 -3.02 -6.31
CA HIS A 245 -4.16 -1.69 -6.26
C HIS A 245 -4.38 -1.24 -4.80
N ALA A 246 -4.95 -2.11 -3.96
CA ALA A 246 -5.17 -1.84 -2.55
C ALA A 246 -3.85 -1.49 -1.83
N MET A 247 -2.80 -2.29 -2.06
CA MET A 247 -1.46 -2.06 -1.52
C MET A 247 -0.78 -0.81 -2.06
N HIS A 248 -1.26 -0.20 -3.13
CA HIS A 248 -0.81 1.10 -3.60
C HIS A 248 -1.67 2.27 -3.08
N GLY A 249 -2.64 1.99 -2.21
CA GLY A 249 -3.52 2.99 -1.59
C GLY A 249 -4.65 3.44 -2.51
N CYS A 250 -4.95 2.66 -3.55
CA CYS A 250 -6.10 2.88 -4.42
C CYS A 250 -7.36 2.33 -3.73
N ALA A 251 -8.49 3.00 -3.96
CA ALA A 251 -9.79 2.45 -3.57
C ALA A 251 -10.12 1.24 -4.46
N VAL A 252 -10.68 0.19 -3.86
CA VAL A 252 -11.15 -1.00 -4.58
C VAL A 252 -12.64 -1.17 -4.35
N ASP A 253 -13.43 -1.07 -5.39
CA ASP A 253 -14.87 -1.27 -5.37
C ASP A 253 -15.23 -2.59 -6.03
N LEU A 254 -15.81 -3.52 -5.27
CA LEU A 254 -16.21 -4.85 -5.71
C LEU A 254 -17.73 -4.90 -5.88
N VAL A 255 -18.22 -4.93 -7.11
CA VAL A 255 -19.64 -5.03 -7.44
C VAL A 255 -19.98 -6.47 -7.77
N LEU A 256 -20.87 -7.06 -6.97
CA LEU A 256 -21.34 -8.42 -7.16
C LEU A 256 -22.78 -8.38 -7.68
N LEU A 257 -23.01 -8.92 -8.88
CA LEU A 257 -24.35 -8.96 -9.44
C LEU A 257 -25.22 -9.99 -8.72
N THR A 258 -24.72 -11.21 -8.55
CA THR A 258 -25.48 -12.30 -7.94
C THR A 258 -24.73 -13.01 -6.82
N GLY A 259 -25.50 -13.64 -5.96
CA GLY A 259 -25.00 -14.50 -4.90
C GLY A 259 -26.13 -15.06 -4.05
N ASN A 260 -25.73 -15.74 -2.98
CA ASN A 260 -26.64 -16.26 -1.97
C ASN A 260 -26.05 -15.97 -0.58
N ASP A 261 -26.81 -16.25 0.48
CA ASP A 261 -26.42 -15.93 1.85
C ASP A 261 -25.07 -16.53 2.28
N ILE A 262 -24.67 -17.68 1.73
CA ILE A 262 -23.36 -18.29 2.02
C ILE A 262 -22.28 -17.54 1.26
N ARG A 263 -22.44 -17.39 -0.06
CA ARG A 263 -21.46 -16.76 -0.95
C ARG A 263 -21.25 -15.27 -0.63
N HIS A 264 -22.28 -14.55 -0.19
CA HIS A 264 -22.14 -13.17 0.27
C HIS A 264 -21.30 -13.08 1.54
N ARG A 265 -21.50 -13.98 2.50
CA ARG A 265 -20.67 -14.03 3.72
C ARG A 265 -19.22 -14.37 3.41
N GLU A 266 -18.98 -15.28 2.48
CA GLU A 266 -17.63 -15.61 1.99
C GLU A 266 -16.98 -14.38 1.34
N ALA A 267 -17.69 -13.67 0.46
CA ALA A 267 -17.20 -12.44 -0.16
C ALA A 267 -16.92 -11.33 0.86
N GLU A 268 -17.77 -11.13 1.87
CA GLU A 268 -17.50 -10.19 2.96
C GLU A 268 -16.24 -10.57 3.75
N CYS A 269 -16.03 -11.86 3.99
CA CYS A 269 -14.84 -12.37 4.67
C CYS A 269 -13.57 -12.21 3.83
N ALA A 270 -13.66 -12.41 2.51
CA ALA A 270 -12.56 -12.19 1.58
C ALA A 270 -12.24 -10.70 1.44
N SER A 271 -13.26 -9.86 1.23
CA SER A 271 -13.10 -8.41 1.07
C SER A 271 -12.51 -7.76 2.32
N ALA A 272 -12.86 -8.24 3.52
CA ALA A 272 -12.29 -7.78 4.78
C ALA A 272 -10.75 -7.89 4.86
N ARG A 273 -10.12 -8.72 4.03
CA ARG A 273 -8.65 -8.84 3.93
C ARG A 273 -8.01 -7.86 2.94
N ILE A 274 -8.81 -7.10 2.20
CA ILE A 274 -8.36 -6.14 1.18
C ILE A 274 -8.41 -4.73 1.77
N PRO A 275 -7.29 -4.00 1.90
CA PRO A 275 -7.31 -2.60 2.34
C PRO A 275 -8.12 -1.71 1.40
N ASN A 276 -8.78 -0.67 1.93
CA ASN A 276 -9.51 0.33 1.15
C ASN A 276 -10.59 -0.25 0.21
N HIS A 277 -11.17 -1.40 0.57
CA HIS A 277 -12.24 -2.03 -0.20
C HIS A 277 -13.62 -1.47 0.14
N THR A 278 -14.53 -1.52 -0.83
CA THR A 278 -15.97 -1.41 -0.63
C THR A 278 -16.66 -2.55 -1.39
N LEU A 279 -17.53 -3.29 -0.73
CA LEU A 279 -18.34 -4.34 -1.36
C LEU A 279 -19.73 -3.79 -1.68
N TRP A 280 -20.19 -4.00 -2.92
CA TRP A 280 -21.47 -3.53 -3.44
C TRP A 280 -22.29 -4.72 -3.95
N PRO A 281 -23.00 -5.44 -3.07
CA PRO A 281 -23.91 -6.49 -3.50
C PRO A 281 -25.15 -5.86 -4.14
N LEU A 282 -25.46 -6.20 -5.40
CA LEU A 282 -26.70 -5.74 -6.04
C LEU A 282 -27.91 -6.63 -5.74
N GLU A 283 -27.70 -7.69 -4.95
CA GLU A 283 -28.70 -8.57 -4.32
C GLU A 283 -29.66 -9.31 -5.27
N TYR A 284 -29.24 -9.60 -6.50
CA TYR A 284 -30.02 -10.48 -7.37
C TYR A 284 -29.80 -11.95 -7.00
N ARG A 285 -30.89 -12.68 -6.74
CA ARG A 285 -30.83 -14.12 -6.37
C ARG A 285 -30.44 -15.02 -7.54
N SER A 286 -30.80 -14.61 -8.76
CA SER A 286 -30.44 -15.27 -10.00
C SER A 286 -30.27 -14.24 -11.12
N PHE A 287 -29.49 -14.58 -12.14
CA PHE A 287 -29.36 -13.77 -13.35
C PHE A 287 -30.69 -13.59 -14.09
N SER A 288 -31.65 -14.50 -13.95
CA SER A 288 -33.00 -14.34 -14.52
C SER A 288 -33.76 -13.15 -13.94
N ASP A 289 -33.40 -12.72 -12.72
CA ASP A 289 -34.08 -11.67 -11.98
C ASP A 289 -33.46 -10.29 -12.25
N ILE A 290 -32.36 -10.24 -13.02
CA ILE A 290 -31.65 -9.00 -13.29
C ILE A 290 -32.41 -8.20 -14.34
N ASP A 291 -32.92 -7.05 -13.91
CA ASP A 291 -33.23 -5.96 -14.82
C ASP A 291 -31.91 -5.30 -15.27
N VAL A 292 -31.53 -5.58 -16.53
CA VAL A 292 -30.31 -5.06 -17.16
C VAL A 292 -30.27 -3.53 -17.15
N ASP A 293 -31.41 -2.86 -17.34
CA ASP A 293 -31.45 -1.40 -17.34
C ASP A 293 -31.18 -0.85 -15.94
N ALA A 294 -31.83 -1.41 -14.92
CA ALA A 294 -31.61 -1.02 -13.53
C ALA A 294 -30.17 -1.31 -13.07
N ALA A 295 -29.64 -2.51 -13.36
CA ALA A 295 -28.28 -2.90 -12.99
C ALA A 295 -27.23 -2.01 -13.67
N SER A 296 -27.39 -1.74 -14.97
CA SER A 296 -26.47 -0.86 -15.70
C SER A 296 -26.53 0.60 -15.22
N SER A 297 -27.69 1.07 -14.76
CA SER A 297 -27.82 2.40 -14.15
C SER A 297 -27.05 2.48 -12.83
N LYS A 298 -27.17 1.48 -11.95
CA LYS A 298 -26.38 1.41 -10.70
C LYS A 298 -24.86 1.39 -10.97
N VAL A 299 -24.41 0.58 -11.93
CA VAL A 299 -22.99 0.56 -12.32
C VAL A 299 -22.54 1.92 -12.88
N SER A 300 -23.37 2.59 -13.68
CA SER A 300 -23.08 3.94 -14.17
C SER A 300 -22.97 4.96 -13.04
N GLU A 301 -23.83 4.89 -12.02
CA GLU A 301 -23.75 5.75 -10.83
C GLU A 301 -22.45 5.53 -10.04
N LEU A 302 -21.99 4.28 -9.93
CA LEU A 302 -20.70 3.95 -9.33
C LEU A 302 -19.54 4.50 -10.15
N ILE A 303 -19.55 4.39 -11.48
CA ILE A 303 -18.51 5.00 -12.32
C ILE A 303 -18.44 6.52 -12.10
N ILE A 304 -19.60 7.19 -12.02
CA ILE A 304 -19.67 8.65 -11.81
C ILE A 304 -19.15 9.06 -10.43
N SER A 305 -19.61 8.37 -9.38
CA SER A 305 -19.32 8.73 -8.00
C SER A 305 -17.92 8.32 -7.56
N ARG A 306 -17.43 7.17 -8.02
CA ARG A 306 -16.14 6.59 -7.63
C ARG A 306 -15.00 7.01 -8.56
N ARG A 307 -15.30 7.40 -9.80
CA ARG A 307 -14.30 7.80 -10.83
C ARG A 307 -13.12 6.84 -10.93
N PRO A 308 -13.36 5.53 -11.15
CA PRO A 308 -12.28 4.55 -11.22
C PRO A 308 -11.36 4.86 -12.41
N GLY A 309 -10.06 4.69 -12.21
CA GLY A 309 -9.08 4.72 -13.30
C GLY A 309 -9.08 3.43 -14.11
N THR A 310 -9.44 2.30 -13.46
CA THR A 310 -9.54 0.99 -14.10
C THR A 310 -10.87 0.33 -13.74
N LEU A 311 -11.56 -0.22 -14.74
CA LEU A 311 -12.78 -1.03 -14.60
C LEU A 311 -12.50 -2.43 -15.14
N ILE A 312 -12.70 -3.46 -14.31
CA ILE A 312 -12.54 -4.86 -14.71
C ILE A 312 -13.89 -5.55 -14.72
N THR A 313 -14.14 -6.33 -15.77
CA THR A 313 -15.28 -7.25 -15.84
C THR A 313 -14.94 -8.48 -16.69
N HIS A 314 -15.91 -9.38 -16.81
CA HIS A 314 -15.80 -10.59 -17.61
C HIS A 314 -15.64 -10.31 -19.11
N HIS A 315 -15.04 -11.25 -19.84
CA HIS A 315 -14.91 -11.14 -21.29
C HIS A 315 -16.28 -11.35 -22.01
N PRO A 316 -16.64 -10.56 -23.04
CA PRO A 316 -17.93 -10.71 -23.74
C PRO A 316 -18.12 -12.06 -24.47
N GLN A 317 -17.03 -12.80 -24.70
CA GLN A 317 -17.05 -14.17 -25.25
C GLN A 317 -16.62 -15.22 -24.21
N ASP A 318 -16.80 -14.93 -22.92
CA ASP A 318 -16.62 -15.92 -21.84
C ASP A 318 -17.49 -17.16 -22.11
N ILE A 319 -17.03 -18.35 -21.72
CA ILE A 319 -17.79 -19.59 -21.91
C ILE A 319 -19.06 -19.65 -21.04
N HIS A 320 -19.07 -18.93 -19.91
CA HIS A 320 -20.16 -18.88 -18.96
C HIS A 320 -21.19 -17.82 -19.38
N PRO A 321 -22.47 -18.18 -19.59
CA PRO A 321 -23.49 -17.22 -20.05
C PRO A 321 -23.71 -16.03 -19.11
N GLU A 322 -23.60 -16.25 -17.80
CA GLU A 322 -23.79 -15.20 -16.79
C GLU A 322 -22.63 -14.19 -16.78
N HIS A 323 -21.41 -14.64 -17.11
CA HIS A 323 -20.24 -13.76 -17.30
C HIS A 323 -20.44 -12.86 -18.52
N GLN A 324 -20.95 -13.41 -19.62
CA GLN A 324 -21.32 -12.63 -20.81
C GLN A 324 -22.40 -11.58 -20.49
N MET A 325 -23.41 -11.94 -19.70
CA MET A 325 -24.45 -11.00 -19.27
C MET A 325 -23.88 -9.87 -18.40
N CYS A 326 -22.97 -10.20 -17.46
CA CYS A 326 -22.26 -9.21 -16.67
C CYS A 326 -21.48 -8.22 -17.54
N ALA A 327 -20.73 -8.72 -18.54
CA ALA A 327 -20.00 -7.89 -19.49
C ALA A 327 -20.95 -6.95 -20.25
N ASN A 328 -22.12 -7.46 -20.68
CA ASN A 328 -23.14 -6.65 -21.34
C ASN A 328 -23.67 -5.53 -20.43
N ILE A 329 -23.98 -5.82 -19.16
CA ILE A 329 -24.44 -4.82 -18.18
C ILE A 329 -23.41 -3.69 -18.04
N VAL A 330 -22.12 -4.03 -17.97
CA VAL A 330 -21.03 -3.04 -17.91
C VAL A 330 -20.95 -2.20 -19.19
N HIS A 331 -21.11 -2.80 -20.37
CA HIS A 331 -21.14 -2.06 -21.64
C HIS A 331 -22.32 -1.09 -21.69
N HIS A 332 -23.51 -1.53 -21.25
CA HIS A 332 -24.69 -0.67 -21.14
C HIS A 332 -24.46 0.47 -20.15
N ALA A 333 -23.80 0.21 -19.01
CA ALA A 333 -23.46 1.23 -18.03
C ALA A 333 -22.55 2.30 -18.64
N ILE A 334 -21.47 1.90 -19.32
CA ILE A 334 -20.55 2.83 -20.00
C ILE A 334 -21.28 3.67 -21.05
N LEU A 335 -22.23 3.09 -21.79
CA LEU A 335 -23.03 3.83 -22.76
C LEU A 335 -23.92 4.89 -22.10
N LYS A 336 -24.44 4.62 -20.90
CA LYS A 336 -25.24 5.57 -20.08
C LYS A 336 -24.39 6.64 -19.39
N THR A 337 -23.18 6.31 -18.96
CA THR A 337 -22.31 7.23 -18.18
C THR A 337 -21.93 8.48 -19.00
N PRO A 338 -22.03 9.70 -18.47
CA PRO A 338 -21.59 10.89 -19.21
C PRO A 338 -20.10 10.85 -19.54
N ARG A 339 -19.72 11.39 -20.70
CA ARG A 339 -18.37 11.25 -21.27
C ARG A 339 -17.26 11.76 -20.34
N GLU A 340 -17.50 12.82 -19.59
CA GLU A 340 -16.53 13.41 -18.66
C GLU A 340 -16.14 12.48 -17.49
N TYR A 341 -16.90 11.40 -17.25
CA TYR A 341 -16.61 10.34 -16.27
C TYR A 341 -16.13 9.04 -16.93
N CYS A 342 -15.95 9.03 -18.26
CA CYS A 342 -15.56 7.85 -19.02
C CYS A 342 -14.04 7.78 -19.29
N ASP A 343 -13.22 8.48 -18.50
CA ASP A 343 -11.76 8.34 -18.52
C ASP A 343 -11.34 7.12 -17.68
N VAL A 344 -11.81 5.95 -18.11
CA VAL A 344 -11.62 4.67 -17.41
C VAL A 344 -11.07 3.63 -18.38
N ARG A 345 -10.05 2.90 -17.95
CA ARG A 345 -9.54 1.74 -18.68
C ARG A 345 -10.43 0.53 -18.40
N LEU A 346 -11.21 0.11 -19.39
CA LEU A 346 -11.97 -1.15 -19.30
C LEU A 346 -11.07 -2.34 -19.69
N LEU A 347 -10.95 -3.29 -18.79
CA LEU A 347 -10.19 -4.53 -18.95
C LEU A 347 -11.12 -5.73 -18.82
N TYR A 348 -10.97 -6.70 -19.71
CA TYR A 348 -11.60 -8.00 -19.60
C TYR A 348 -10.66 -8.99 -18.94
N CYS A 349 -11.11 -9.65 -17.88
CA CYS A 349 -10.34 -10.71 -17.26
C CYS A 349 -10.34 -11.99 -18.12
N ASP A 350 -9.39 -12.87 -17.82
CA ASP A 350 -9.31 -14.20 -18.41
C ASP A 350 -10.57 -15.03 -18.04
N THR A 351 -10.70 -16.20 -18.66
CA THR A 351 -11.82 -17.13 -18.47
C THR A 351 -11.29 -18.54 -18.16
N TYR A 352 -12.18 -19.50 -18.00
CA TYR A 352 -11.84 -20.88 -17.64
C TYR A 352 -10.85 -21.49 -18.64
N ASN A 353 -9.67 -21.86 -18.13
CA ASN A 353 -8.56 -22.43 -18.91
C ASN A 353 -8.12 -21.55 -20.10
N SER A 354 -8.42 -20.25 -20.07
CA SER A 354 -8.10 -19.29 -21.12
C SER A 354 -8.68 -19.66 -22.50
N VAL A 355 -9.89 -20.24 -22.51
CA VAL A 355 -10.62 -20.61 -23.74
C VAL A 355 -11.91 -19.82 -23.85
N LEU A 356 -12.06 -19.05 -24.93
CA LEU A 356 -13.28 -18.31 -25.23
C LEU A 356 -14.36 -19.22 -25.83
N ARG A 357 -15.62 -18.79 -25.78
CA ARG A 357 -16.77 -19.48 -26.40
C ARG A 357 -16.59 -19.73 -27.91
N THR A 358 -15.78 -18.92 -28.58
CA THR A 358 -15.43 -19.09 -30.01
C THR A 358 -14.47 -20.26 -30.25
N GLY A 359 -13.94 -20.90 -29.21
CA GLY A 359 -12.89 -21.91 -29.28
C GLY A 359 -11.47 -21.32 -29.41
N GLN A 360 -11.34 -20.00 -29.48
CA GLN A 360 -10.05 -19.32 -29.50
C GLN A 360 -9.49 -19.17 -28.09
N SER A 361 -8.15 -19.14 -27.96
CA SER A 361 -7.51 -18.82 -26.70
C SER A 361 -7.68 -17.34 -26.35
N PHE A 362 -7.89 -17.06 -25.07
CA PHE A 362 -7.79 -15.70 -24.53
C PHE A 362 -6.39 -15.14 -24.76
N SER A 363 -6.31 -13.90 -25.24
CA SER A 363 -5.07 -13.27 -25.69
C SER A 363 -4.87 -11.93 -24.96
N PRO A 364 -4.30 -11.95 -23.74
CA PRO A 364 -4.11 -10.73 -22.97
C PRO A 364 -3.11 -9.79 -23.64
N ASP A 365 -3.40 -8.48 -23.59
CA ASP A 365 -2.54 -7.38 -24.05
C ASP A 365 -2.13 -6.43 -22.91
N TYR A 366 -2.64 -6.67 -21.70
CA TYR A 366 -2.33 -5.93 -20.49
C TYR A 366 -2.00 -6.90 -19.35
N PHE A 367 -0.92 -6.65 -18.62
CA PHE A 367 -0.44 -7.53 -17.56
C PHE A 367 -0.21 -6.76 -16.26
N VAL A 368 -0.63 -7.34 -15.15
CA VAL A 368 -0.35 -6.84 -13.80
C VAL A 368 0.57 -7.82 -13.10
N ASP A 369 1.74 -7.37 -12.66
CA ASP A 369 2.66 -8.18 -11.85
C ASP A 369 2.06 -8.36 -10.45
N ILE A 370 1.73 -9.60 -10.12
CA ILE A 370 1.14 -9.98 -8.82
C ILE A 370 2.12 -10.80 -7.97
N SER A 371 3.40 -10.84 -8.36
CA SER A 371 4.41 -11.70 -7.73
C SER A 371 4.53 -11.49 -6.23
N SER A 372 4.30 -10.27 -5.73
CA SER A 372 4.38 -9.95 -4.30
C SER A 372 3.13 -10.25 -3.49
N VAL A 373 2.02 -10.65 -4.13
CA VAL A 373 0.73 -10.91 -3.48
C VAL A 373 0.10 -12.24 -3.90
N ALA A 374 0.88 -13.09 -4.59
CA ALA A 374 0.38 -14.31 -5.22
C ALA A 374 -0.10 -15.34 -4.19
N ASP A 375 0.55 -15.41 -3.01
CA ASP A 375 0.13 -16.33 -1.95
C ASP A 375 -1.11 -15.79 -1.22
N GLU A 376 -1.17 -14.49 -0.97
CA GLU A 376 -2.35 -13.82 -0.41
C GLU A 376 -3.58 -14.00 -1.31
N LYS A 377 -3.43 -13.88 -2.64
CA LYS A 377 -4.49 -14.18 -3.59
C LYS A 377 -5.04 -15.60 -3.41
N ARG A 378 -4.16 -16.58 -3.24
CA ARG A 378 -4.58 -17.99 -3.04
C ARG A 378 -5.36 -18.17 -1.75
N GLU A 379 -4.98 -17.47 -0.69
CA GLU A 379 -5.75 -17.46 0.55
C GLU A 379 -7.13 -16.81 0.37
N LEU A 380 -7.26 -15.76 -0.46
CA LEU A 380 -8.57 -15.19 -0.77
C LEU A 380 -9.50 -16.20 -1.46
N ILE A 381 -9.00 -16.92 -2.47
CA ILE A 381 -9.79 -17.95 -3.18
C ILE A 381 -10.22 -19.07 -2.21
N ARG A 382 -9.37 -19.43 -1.23
CA ARG A 382 -9.70 -20.51 -0.27
C ARG A 382 -10.86 -20.20 0.65
N ILE A 383 -11.20 -18.92 0.86
CA ILE A 383 -12.31 -18.50 1.74
C ILE A 383 -13.66 -19.00 1.20
N PHE A 384 -13.77 -19.20 -0.12
CA PHE A 384 -15.00 -19.68 -0.77
C PHE A 384 -15.11 -21.22 -0.69
N GLU A 385 -15.27 -21.75 0.53
CA GLU A 385 -15.43 -23.19 0.81
C GLU A 385 -16.68 -23.78 0.14
N SER A 386 -17.69 -22.96 -0.13
CA SER A 386 -18.88 -23.37 -0.89
C SER A 386 -18.60 -23.69 -2.36
N GLN A 387 -17.43 -23.29 -2.87
CA GLN A 387 -17.00 -23.44 -4.26
C GLN A 387 -15.86 -24.47 -4.39
N ASN A 388 -15.52 -24.86 -5.62
CA ASN A 388 -14.36 -25.71 -5.88
C ASN A 388 -13.05 -24.91 -5.84
N HIS A 389 -12.78 -24.31 -4.68
CA HIS A 389 -11.64 -23.45 -4.40
C HIS A 389 -10.27 -24.10 -4.67
N GLU A 390 -10.13 -25.42 -4.54
CA GLU A 390 -8.89 -26.13 -4.91
C GLU A 390 -8.66 -26.14 -6.43
N TYR A 391 -9.71 -26.48 -7.21
CA TYR A 391 -9.64 -26.43 -8.67
C TYR A 391 -9.33 -25.02 -9.16
N TYR A 392 -10.01 -24.01 -8.63
CA TYR A 392 -9.78 -22.62 -9.03
C TYR A 392 -8.38 -22.15 -8.68
N ASN A 393 -7.88 -22.44 -7.49
CA ASN A 393 -6.48 -22.14 -7.13
C ASN A 393 -5.48 -22.79 -8.09
N GLN A 394 -5.71 -24.04 -8.48
CA GLN A 394 -4.83 -24.71 -9.45
C GLN A 394 -4.91 -24.02 -10.81
N MET A 395 -6.11 -23.74 -11.31
CA MET A 395 -6.33 -23.08 -12.60
C MET A 395 -5.64 -21.70 -12.64
N THR A 396 -5.89 -20.85 -11.64
CA THR A 396 -5.33 -19.49 -11.60
C THR A 396 -3.81 -19.52 -11.54
N VAL A 397 -3.20 -20.42 -10.75
CA VAL A 397 -1.73 -20.54 -10.68
C VAL A 397 -1.11 -20.88 -12.04
N HIS A 398 -1.77 -21.71 -12.86
CA HIS A 398 -1.29 -22.01 -14.21
C HIS A 398 -1.37 -20.78 -15.13
N GLN A 399 -2.51 -20.07 -15.10
CA GLN A 399 -2.70 -18.84 -15.87
C GLN A 399 -1.69 -17.76 -15.46
N GLU A 400 -1.48 -17.58 -14.16
CA GLU A 400 -0.57 -16.58 -13.61
C GLU A 400 0.90 -16.85 -13.98
N LYS A 401 1.30 -18.13 -14.02
CA LYS A 401 2.62 -18.55 -14.49
C LYS A 401 2.80 -18.27 -15.97
N LEU A 402 1.81 -18.62 -16.79
CA LEU A 402 1.85 -18.38 -18.23
C LEU A 402 1.95 -16.88 -18.54
N ASN A 403 1.12 -16.08 -17.87
CA ASN A 403 1.12 -14.63 -18.04
C ASN A 403 2.37 -13.99 -17.43
N GLY A 404 2.90 -14.51 -16.31
CA GLY A 404 4.19 -14.10 -15.76
C GLY A 404 5.33 -14.30 -16.77
N PHE A 405 5.38 -15.47 -17.42
CA PHE A 405 6.33 -15.73 -18.49
C PHE A 405 6.18 -14.75 -19.67
N ARG A 406 4.94 -14.47 -20.10
CA ARG A 406 4.66 -13.49 -21.17
C ARG A 406 5.10 -12.06 -20.82
N ALA A 407 4.96 -11.68 -19.55
CA ALA A 407 5.26 -10.34 -19.04
C ALA A 407 6.69 -10.16 -18.52
N GLY A 408 7.47 -11.23 -18.39
CA GLY A 408 8.83 -11.19 -17.85
C GLY A 408 8.91 -11.08 -16.32
N VAL A 409 7.88 -11.55 -15.59
CA VAL A 409 7.81 -11.54 -14.12
C VAL A 409 7.44 -12.93 -13.58
N HIS A 410 7.52 -13.14 -12.25
CA HIS A 410 7.31 -14.47 -11.67
C HIS A 410 5.84 -14.93 -11.71
N ARG A 411 4.89 -14.01 -11.50
CA ARG A 411 3.44 -14.23 -11.61
C ARG A 411 2.77 -12.97 -12.14
N ALA A 412 1.85 -13.10 -13.09
CA ALA A 412 1.06 -11.97 -13.56
C ALA A 412 -0.39 -12.35 -13.86
N GLU A 413 -1.32 -11.43 -13.62
CA GLU A 413 -2.68 -11.52 -14.17
C GLU A 413 -2.73 -10.84 -15.53
N GLY A 414 -3.43 -11.45 -16.48
CA GLY A 414 -3.53 -11.00 -17.86
C GLY A 414 -4.94 -10.54 -18.20
N TYR A 415 -5.03 -9.45 -18.94
CA TYR A 415 -6.27 -8.81 -19.34
C TYR A 415 -6.28 -8.46 -20.82
N GLU A 416 -7.46 -8.47 -21.43
CA GLU A 416 -7.69 -7.89 -22.76
C GLU A 416 -8.24 -6.47 -22.61
N THR A 417 -7.57 -5.49 -23.19
CA THR A 417 -8.00 -4.09 -23.15
C THR A 417 -9.19 -3.88 -24.08
N ALA A 418 -10.31 -3.41 -23.52
CA ALA A 418 -11.52 -3.20 -24.29
C ALA A 418 -11.39 -2.05 -25.30
N ARG A 419 -11.62 -2.37 -26.58
CA ARG A 419 -11.70 -1.38 -27.67
C ARG A 419 -13.09 -0.75 -27.76
N PHE A 420 -13.54 -0.11 -26.68
CA PHE A 420 -14.83 0.58 -26.64
C PHE A 420 -14.70 2.01 -27.17
N HIS A 421 -15.43 2.37 -28.24
CA HIS A 421 -15.27 3.67 -28.94
C HIS A 421 -15.44 4.90 -28.03
N LYS A 422 -16.35 4.82 -27.06
CA LYS A 422 -16.61 5.90 -26.11
C LYS A 422 -15.44 6.15 -25.15
N LEU A 423 -14.70 5.10 -24.81
CA LEU A 423 -13.53 5.13 -23.92
C LEU A 423 -12.24 5.49 -24.69
N ASN A 424 -12.13 5.07 -25.95
CA ASN A 424 -10.89 5.19 -26.74
C ASN A 424 -10.81 6.43 -27.66
N ARG A 425 -11.70 7.42 -27.48
CA ARG A 425 -11.60 8.70 -28.19
C ARG A 425 -10.60 9.61 -27.47
N ALA A 426 -9.58 10.06 -28.19
CA ALA A 426 -8.68 11.11 -27.71
C ALA A 426 -9.47 12.26 -27.06
N PRO A 427 -8.98 12.86 -25.96
CA PRO A 427 -9.60 14.05 -25.38
C PRO A 427 -9.82 15.04 -26.52
N GLN A 428 -10.97 15.73 -26.52
CA GLN A 428 -11.27 16.73 -27.54
C GLN A 428 -10.03 17.59 -27.72
N ARG A 429 -9.33 17.46 -28.86
CA ARG A 429 -8.42 18.50 -29.31
C ARG A 429 -9.30 19.73 -29.28
N VAL A 430 -9.00 20.66 -28.37
CA VAL A 430 -9.50 22.01 -28.46
C VAL A 430 -9.15 22.41 -29.89
N LEU A 431 -10.15 22.45 -30.76
CA LEU A 431 -10.04 23.11 -32.04
C LEU A 431 -9.76 24.55 -31.65
N HIS A 432 -8.48 24.92 -31.59
CA HIS A 432 -8.11 26.32 -31.60
C HIS A 432 -8.68 26.86 -32.89
N SER A 433 -9.83 27.54 -32.80
CA SER A 433 -10.23 28.44 -33.87
C SER A 433 -9.07 29.42 -33.99
N ILE A 434 -8.34 29.34 -35.09
CA ILE A 434 -7.49 30.44 -35.51
C ILE A 434 -8.48 31.58 -35.77
N ARG A 435 -8.71 32.42 -34.78
CA ARG A 435 -9.16 33.78 -35.05
C ARG A 435 -7.95 34.46 -35.66
N SER A 436 -8.02 34.63 -36.98
CA SER A 436 -7.16 35.55 -37.72
C SER A 436 -7.13 36.90 -37.02
N LEU A 437 -5.92 37.49 -36.99
CA LEU A 437 -5.50 38.78 -36.43
C LEU A 437 -6.57 39.87 -36.40
#